data_AF-A0A9X9F4A2-F1
#
_entry.id   AF-A0A9X9F4A2-F1
#
_cell.length_a   1.000
_cell.length_b   1.000
_cell.length_c   1.000
_cell.angle_alpha   90.00
_cell.angle_beta   90.00
_cell.angle_gamma   90.00
#
_symmetry.space_group_name_H-M   'P 1'
#
loop_
_entity.id
_entity.type
_entity.pdbx_description
1 polymer ?
#
loop_
_entity_poly.entity_id
_entity_poly.type
_entity_poly.pdbx_seq_one_letter_code
_entity_poly.pdbx_strand_id
1 'polypeptide(L)'
;MNIAFSMLSLFMLLGNSIGFTETTAQEAIQKKHRKLELGTPKIVRDFEGKKEKAKEWGEVYFGKWVDELIESERKEISDYVNDVKLANEMNAKLEATRGKIPDHSELKKSIEEVDKALKKEKTNEPMYVYFRVQESFFGLEDGSLRSGAKINLENFLEFEKDFVKNQSILKENGYINVSLHGESPSLLKEPSLYIQLKVPEGVHAGYTGKFITKEVTNDFLIERGQGIQIKKASIINQKGREFIKLEAELIKDGTLKNELEIHNKELNNELGLSDKFAGLVNMDLTGRWITLNYMKTENIVQSIRNIEKNILLELQKQAFKYSPEPNLIIADYKPTDHEAFEHLKGDPQYDNAFGLHLDNMGHATIVSLDNTEEKLGKGEENHVTLHELGHAIDDLVFKKISNELNFKQIYNTEKD
;
A
#
# COMPACT_ATOMS: atom_id res chain seq x y z
N MET A 1 16.81 -10.69 71.87
CA MET A 1 16.62 -11.94 72.62
C MET A 1 15.10 -12.17 72.71
N ASN A 2 14.62 -13.31 72.20
CA ASN A 2 13.22 -13.81 72.10
C ASN A 2 12.28 -12.99 71.20
N ILE A 3 11.75 -13.44 70.04
CA ILE A 3 11.11 -14.69 69.54
C ILE A 3 9.65 -14.90 70.03
N ALA A 4 8.73 -14.84 69.04
CA ALA A 4 7.45 -15.59 68.87
C ALA A 4 6.24 -15.24 69.77
N PHE A 5 4.96 -15.44 69.42
CA PHE A 5 4.22 -15.89 68.22
C PHE A 5 2.72 -15.55 68.43
N SER A 6 1.97 -15.38 67.33
CA SER A 6 0.58 -15.82 67.07
C SER A 6 -0.59 -15.44 68.02
N MET A 7 -1.60 -14.73 67.50
CA MET A 7 -2.85 -15.42 67.08
C MET A 7 -3.78 -14.57 66.20
N LEU A 8 -4.44 -15.31 65.32
CA LEU A 8 -5.30 -14.99 64.20
C LEU A 8 -6.77 -14.83 64.66
N SER A 9 -7.53 -13.88 64.08
CA SER A 9 -9.01 -13.89 63.87
C SER A 9 -9.39 -12.58 63.14
N LEU A 10 -9.49 -12.54 61.81
CA LEU A 10 -10.65 -12.88 60.97
C LEU A 10 -11.90 -12.01 61.24
N PHE A 11 -12.11 -10.97 60.43
CA PHE A 11 -13.39 -10.68 59.76
C PHE A 11 -13.18 -9.72 58.57
N MET A 12 -13.85 -10.05 57.46
CA MET A 12 -13.83 -9.40 56.16
C MET A 12 -14.63 -8.08 56.16
N LEU A 13 -14.26 -7.13 55.29
CA LEU A 13 -15.15 -6.60 54.23
C LEU A 13 -14.44 -5.60 53.29
N LEU A 14 -14.22 -6.10 52.07
CA LEU A 14 -14.25 -5.49 50.74
C LEU A 14 -14.21 -3.96 50.59
N GLY A 15 -13.24 -3.50 49.78
CA GLY A 15 -13.26 -2.22 49.08
C GLY A 15 -12.31 -2.28 47.87
N ASN A 16 -12.87 -2.61 46.70
CA ASN A 16 -12.18 -2.72 45.42
C ASN A 16 -11.61 -1.37 44.97
N SER A 17 -10.33 -1.34 44.60
CA SER A 17 -9.80 -0.36 43.64
C SER A 17 -9.14 -1.13 42.48
N ILE A 18 -9.81 -1.02 41.33
CA ILE A 18 -9.42 -1.61 40.05
C ILE A 18 -8.29 -0.76 39.47
N GLY A 19 -7.08 -1.31 39.45
CA GLY A 19 -6.00 -0.82 38.60
C GLY A 19 -6.28 -1.25 37.16
N PHE A 20 -6.62 -0.30 36.29
CA PHE A 20 -6.80 -0.52 34.86
C PHE A 20 -5.45 -0.81 34.21
N THR A 21 -5.34 -1.98 33.58
CA THR A 21 -4.23 -2.40 32.73
C THR A 21 -4.47 -1.91 31.30
N GLU A 22 -3.76 -0.87 30.87
CA GLU A 22 -3.54 -0.57 29.45
C GLU A 22 -2.56 -1.60 28.88
N THR A 23 -3.06 -2.78 28.50
CA THR A 23 -2.25 -3.77 27.76
C THR A 23 -3.06 -4.79 26.97
N THR A 24 -4.38 -4.67 26.93
CA THR A 24 -5.24 -5.73 26.39
C THR A 24 -5.76 -5.48 24.97
N ALA A 25 -5.61 -4.29 24.39
CA ALA A 25 -6.09 -4.01 23.03
C ALA A 25 -5.10 -4.50 21.95
N GLN A 26 -3.81 -4.13 22.07
CA GLN A 26 -2.77 -4.59 21.14
C GLN A 26 -2.54 -6.10 21.22
N GLU A 27 -2.55 -6.70 22.42
CA GLU A 27 -2.44 -8.16 22.57
C GLU A 27 -3.68 -8.90 22.06
N ALA A 28 -4.88 -8.31 22.16
CA ALA A 28 -6.10 -8.90 21.61
C ALA A 28 -6.14 -8.82 20.09
N ILE A 29 -5.63 -7.73 19.49
CA ILE A 29 -5.48 -7.59 18.02
C ILE A 29 -4.42 -8.59 17.52
N GLN A 30 -3.27 -8.70 18.18
CA GLN A 30 -2.25 -9.71 17.86
C GLN A 30 -2.78 -11.14 18.01
N LYS A 31 -3.57 -11.45 19.05
CA LYS A 31 -4.20 -12.78 19.24
C LYS A 31 -5.32 -13.05 18.24
N LYS A 32 -6.06 -12.03 17.79
CA LYS A 32 -7.15 -12.18 16.81
C LYS A 32 -6.60 -12.37 15.40
N HIS A 33 -5.49 -11.71 15.06
CA HIS A 33 -4.73 -11.99 13.83
C HIS A 33 -4.02 -13.35 13.86
N ARG A 34 -3.61 -13.85 15.05
CA ARG A 34 -3.00 -15.20 15.18
C ARG A 34 -4.00 -16.36 15.11
N LYS A 35 -5.32 -16.08 15.07
CA LYS A 35 -6.38 -17.11 15.14
C LYS A 35 -7.16 -17.30 13.83
N LEU A 36 -6.68 -16.75 12.71
CA LEU A 36 -7.07 -17.24 11.39
C LEU A 36 -6.14 -18.40 10.97
N GLU A 37 -6.75 -19.58 10.88
CA GLU A 37 -6.27 -20.79 10.18
C GLU A 37 -5.08 -21.56 10.79
N LEU A 38 -5.33 -22.23 11.92
CA LEU A 38 -4.69 -23.53 12.21
C LEU A 38 -5.48 -24.66 11.52
N GLY A 39 -5.61 -24.56 10.20
CA GLY A 39 -5.75 -25.76 9.37
C GLY A 39 -4.40 -26.47 9.34
N THR A 40 -4.36 -27.79 9.12
CA THR A 40 -3.12 -28.49 8.74
C THR A 40 -2.39 -27.66 7.68
N PRO A 41 -1.09 -27.35 7.82
CA PRO A 41 -0.40 -26.49 6.88
C PRO A 41 -0.54 -27.08 5.49
N LYS A 42 -1.27 -26.37 4.60
CA LYS A 42 -1.32 -26.72 3.19
C LYS A 42 0.13 -26.75 2.71
N ILE A 43 0.56 -27.86 2.12
CA ILE A 43 1.90 -28.00 1.56
C ILE A 43 2.04 -26.89 0.52
N VAL A 44 2.94 -25.94 0.75
CA VAL A 44 3.22 -24.85 -0.20
C VAL A 44 4.08 -25.42 -1.31
N ARG A 45 3.63 -25.28 -2.55
CA ARG A 45 4.36 -25.78 -3.72
C ARG A 45 5.60 -24.93 -4.00
N ASP A 46 6.73 -25.59 -4.23
CA ASP A 46 8.01 -24.91 -4.46
C ASP A 46 8.89 -25.62 -5.51
N PHE A 47 9.21 -24.88 -6.58
CA PHE A 47 10.09 -25.30 -7.65
C PHE A 47 11.41 -24.54 -7.73
N GLU A 48 11.86 -23.86 -6.66
CA GLU A 48 13.16 -23.18 -6.67
C GLU A 48 14.27 -24.13 -7.16
N GLY A 49 14.95 -23.74 -8.24
CA GLY A 49 16.02 -24.54 -8.86
C GLY A 49 15.57 -25.86 -9.51
N LYS A 50 14.27 -26.00 -9.86
CA LYS A 50 13.68 -27.21 -10.48
C LYS A 50 12.92 -26.84 -11.75
N LYS A 51 13.61 -26.20 -12.71
CA LYS A 51 13.03 -25.66 -13.95
C LYS A 51 12.14 -26.66 -14.71
N GLU A 52 12.63 -27.87 -14.94
CA GLU A 52 11.91 -28.89 -15.72
C GLU A 52 10.62 -29.34 -15.02
N LYS A 53 10.68 -29.52 -13.69
CA LYS A 53 9.50 -29.89 -12.88
C LYS A 53 8.47 -28.77 -12.84
N ALA A 54 8.92 -27.52 -12.77
CA ALA A 54 8.06 -26.35 -12.82
C ALA A 54 7.30 -26.29 -14.15
N LYS A 55 8.02 -26.49 -15.26
CA LYS A 55 7.46 -26.54 -16.61
C LYS A 55 6.42 -27.65 -16.76
N GLU A 56 6.78 -28.89 -16.42
CA GLU A 56 5.86 -30.04 -16.48
C GLU A 56 4.58 -29.77 -15.69
N TRP A 57 4.72 -29.25 -14.47
CA TRP A 57 3.57 -28.91 -13.64
C TRP A 57 2.71 -27.79 -14.26
N GLY A 58 3.33 -26.71 -14.74
CA GLY A 58 2.64 -25.58 -15.34
C GLY A 58 1.86 -25.98 -16.61
N GLU A 59 2.46 -26.80 -17.47
CA GLU A 59 1.82 -27.29 -18.69
C GLU A 59 0.62 -28.20 -18.42
N VAL A 60 0.70 -29.04 -17.39
CA VAL A 60 -0.39 -29.94 -16.98
C VAL A 60 -1.51 -29.14 -16.33
N TYR A 61 -1.17 -28.28 -15.36
CA TYR A 61 -2.17 -27.57 -14.57
C TYR A 61 -2.90 -26.49 -15.39
N PHE A 62 -2.16 -25.65 -16.11
CA PHE A 62 -2.73 -24.55 -16.91
C PHE A 62 -3.04 -24.95 -18.36
N GLY A 63 -2.94 -26.24 -18.71
CA GLY A 63 -3.23 -26.72 -20.06
C GLY A 63 -4.64 -26.35 -20.53
N LYS A 64 -5.63 -26.58 -19.66
CA LYS A 64 -7.04 -26.23 -19.94
C LYS A 64 -7.24 -24.72 -20.12
N TRP A 65 -6.61 -23.92 -19.26
CA TRP A 65 -6.64 -22.46 -19.39
C TRP A 65 -6.11 -22.00 -20.76
N VAL A 66 -4.97 -22.54 -21.21
CA VAL A 66 -4.40 -22.25 -22.53
C VAL A 66 -5.37 -22.61 -23.66
N ASP A 67 -6.11 -23.71 -23.54
CA ASP A 67 -7.07 -24.16 -24.56
C ASP A 67 -8.36 -23.30 -24.57
N GLU A 68 -8.72 -22.70 -23.44
CA GLU A 68 -9.92 -21.84 -23.29
C GLU A 68 -9.70 -20.38 -23.70
N LEU A 69 -8.45 -19.98 -24.00
CA LEU A 69 -8.16 -18.64 -24.52
C LEU A 69 -8.64 -18.50 -25.97
N ILE A 70 -9.42 -17.44 -26.23
CA ILE A 70 -9.76 -17.05 -27.60
C ILE A 70 -8.55 -16.41 -28.30
N GLU A 71 -8.61 -16.24 -29.61
CA GLU A 71 -7.48 -15.76 -30.41
C GLU A 71 -6.95 -14.40 -29.95
N SER A 72 -7.83 -13.44 -29.61
CA SER A 72 -7.42 -12.13 -29.11
C SER A 72 -6.70 -12.22 -27.77
N GLU A 73 -7.29 -12.88 -26.77
CA GLU A 73 -6.68 -13.11 -25.45
C GLU A 73 -5.30 -13.79 -25.57
N ARG A 74 -5.22 -14.85 -26.40
CA ARG A 74 -3.97 -15.58 -26.64
C ARG A 74 -2.89 -14.68 -27.22
N LYS A 75 -3.27 -13.87 -28.22
CA LYS A 75 -2.36 -12.92 -28.85
C LYS A 75 -1.85 -11.90 -27.83
N GLU A 76 -2.73 -11.29 -27.04
CA GLU A 76 -2.33 -10.25 -26.08
C GLU A 76 -1.47 -10.81 -24.94
N ILE A 77 -1.74 -12.02 -24.44
CA ILE A 77 -0.84 -12.71 -23.48
C ILE A 77 0.52 -12.98 -24.12
N SER A 78 0.53 -13.49 -25.36
CA SER A 78 1.77 -13.77 -26.09
C SER A 78 2.59 -12.51 -26.33
N ASP A 79 1.96 -11.43 -26.77
CA ASP A 79 2.63 -10.14 -27.01
C ASP A 79 3.18 -9.59 -25.70
N TYR A 80 2.39 -9.62 -24.62
CA TYR A 80 2.84 -9.17 -23.30
C TYR A 80 4.11 -9.90 -22.83
N VAL A 81 4.16 -11.23 -22.93
CA VAL A 81 5.32 -11.99 -22.41
C VAL A 81 6.54 -11.99 -23.32
N ASN A 82 6.38 -11.68 -24.62
CA ASN A 82 7.48 -11.69 -25.59
C ASN A 82 7.99 -10.29 -25.96
N ASP A 83 7.17 -9.25 -25.78
CA ASP A 83 7.52 -7.86 -26.01
C ASP A 83 7.70 -7.12 -24.67
N VAL A 84 8.95 -7.07 -24.22
CA VAL A 84 9.34 -6.37 -22.98
C VAL A 84 8.97 -4.88 -23.04
N LYS A 85 8.99 -4.25 -24.22
CA LYS A 85 8.62 -2.84 -24.34
C LYS A 85 7.13 -2.66 -24.09
N LEU A 86 6.29 -3.50 -24.70
CA LEU A 86 4.84 -3.49 -24.48
C LEU A 86 4.50 -3.78 -23.01
N ALA A 87 5.10 -4.80 -22.40
CA ALA A 87 4.87 -5.13 -21.00
C ALA A 87 5.21 -3.95 -20.07
N ASN A 88 6.37 -3.31 -20.30
CA ASN A 88 6.80 -2.15 -19.53
C ASN A 88 5.86 -0.96 -19.76
N GLU A 89 5.39 -0.72 -20.98
CA GLU A 89 4.47 0.36 -21.31
C GLU A 89 3.10 0.15 -20.63
N MET A 90 2.56 -1.07 -20.69
CA MET A 90 1.31 -1.43 -20.02
C MET A 90 1.42 -1.28 -18.51
N ASN A 91 2.47 -1.84 -17.89
CA ASN A 91 2.64 -1.74 -16.44
C ASN A 91 2.92 -0.29 -16.01
N ALA A 92 3.75 0.46 -16.72
CA ALA A 92 3.99 1.88 -16.43
C ALA A 92 2.70 2.70 -16.54
N LYS A 93 1.86 2.41 -17.55
CA LYS A 93 0.55 3.06 -17.68
C LYS A 93 -0.35 2.74 -16.51
N LEU A 94 -0.45 1.47 -16.12
CA LEU A 94 -1.25 1.02 -14.97
C LEU A 94 -0.77 1.63 -13.65
N GLU A 95 0.54 1.76 -13.43
CA GLU A 95 1.08 2.44 -12.26
C GLU A 95 0.77 3.94 -12.24
N ALA A 96 0.91 4.61 -13.40
CA ALA A 96 0.62 6.03 -13.55
C ALA A 96 -0.87 6.35 -13.39
N THR A 97 -1.76 5.42 -13.74
CA THR A 97 -3.21 5.59 -13.64
C THR A 97 -3.80 4.89 -12.41
N ARG A 98 -2.96 4.42 -11.48
CA ARG A 98 -3.38 3.73 -10.24
C ARG A 98 -4.35 2.56 -10.52
N GLY A 99 -4.09 1.83 -11.60
CA GLY A 99 -4.87 0.69 -12.07
C GLY A 99 -6.14 1.05 -12.85
N LYS A 100 -6.49 2.33 -12.99
CA LYS A 100 -7.61 2.78 -13.83
C LYS A 100 -7.21 2.70 -15.30
N ILE A 101 -8.12 2.30 -16.19
CA ILE A 101 -7.84 2.24 -17.63
C ILE A 101 -8.63 3.36 -18.31
N PRO A 102 -7.99 4.46 -18.74
CA PRO A 102 -8.70 5.55 -19.40
C PRO A 102 -9.38 5.08 -20.69
N ASP A 103 -10.60 5.56 -20.95
CA ASP A 103 -11.38 5.13 -22.11
C ASP A 103 -10.70 5.36 -23.46
N HIS A 104 -9.87 6.40 -23.55
CA HIS A 104 -9.12 6.76 -24.76
C HIS A 104 -7.71 6.16 -24.82
N SER A 105 -7.35 5.23 -23.93
CA SER A 105 -6.02 4.62 -23.94
C SER A 105 -5.89 3.63 -25.11
N GLU A 106 -4.82 3.76 -25.88
CA GLU A 106 -4.47 2.80 -26.95
C GLU A 106 -4.26 1.37 -26.41
N LEU A 107 -3.87 1.24 -25.14
CA LEU A 107 -3.64 -0.03 -24.46
C LEU A 107 -4.92 -0.63 -23.83
N LYS A 108 -6.05 0.10 -23.83
CA LYS A 108 -7.27 -0.33 -23.12
C LYS A 108 -7.70 -1.73 -23.53
N LYS A 109 -7.81 -1.96 -24.84
CA LYS A 109 -8.22 -3.27 -25.37
C LYS A 109 -7.24 -4.37 -24.97
N SER A 110 -5.93 -4.13 -25.09
CA SER A 110 -4.91 -5.12 -24.71
C SER A 110 -4.98 -5.45 -23.22
N ILE A 111 -5.10 -4.45 -22.35
CA ILE A 111 -5.24 -4.66 -20.90
C ILE A 111 -6.53 -5.45 -20.59
N GLU A 112 -7.67 -5.09 -21.19
CA GLU A 112 -8.94 -5.79 -20.97
C GLU A 112 -8.90 -7.26 -21.42
N GLU A 113 -8.23 -7.56 -22.54
CA GLU A 113 -8.09 -8.95 -23.02
C GLU A 113 -7.15 -9.77 -22.14
N VAL A 114 -6.05 -9.18 -21.62
CA VAL A 114 -5.20 -9.85 -20.62
C VAL A 114 -5.98 -10.08 -19.31
N ASP A 115 -6.73 -9.09 -18.83
CA ASP A 115 -7.60 -9.22 -17.65
C ASP A 115 -8.63 -10.35 -17.84
N LYS A 116 -9.28 -10.44 -19.00
CA LYS A 116 -10.23 -11.54 -19.32
C LYS A 116 -9.54 -12.89 -19.35
N ALA A 117 -8.37 -12.98 -19.97
CA ALA A 117 -7.59 -14.20 -20.06
C ALA A 117 -7.24 -14.74 -18.65
N LEU A 118 -6.68 -13.89 -17.78
CA LEU A 118 -6.27 -14.29 -16.43
C LEU A 118 -7.48 -14.65 -15.54
N LYS A 119 -8.63 -13.99 -15.70
CA LYS A 119 -9.85 -14.28 -14.92
C LYS A 119 -10.40 -15.69 -15.11
N LYS A 120 -10.00 -16.41 -16.16
CA LYS A 120 -10.48 -17.77 -16.46
C LYS A 120 -9.87 -18.85 -15.56
N GLU A 121 -8.74 -18.58 -14.91
CA GLU A 121 -8.06 -19.56 -14.08
C GLU A 121 -7.62 -18.98 -12.74
N LYS A 122 -7.42 -19.84 -11.74
CA LYS A 122 -6.88 -19.49 -10.43
C LYS A 122 -5.84 -20.51 -9.96
N THR A 123 -4.98 -20.07 -9.05
CA THR A 123 -4.16 -21.00 -8.26
C THR A 123 -5.07 -21.91 -7.42
N ASN A 124 -4.86 -23.23 -7.44
CA ASN A 124 -5.59 -24.21 -6.61
C ASN A 124 -4.93 -24.50 -5.27
N GLU A 125 -3.68 -24.09 -5.09
CA GLU A 125 -2.93 -24.30 -3.87
C GLU A 125 -1.94 -23.16 -3.65
N PRO A 126 -1.50 -22.94 -2.40
CA PRO A 126 -0.44 -21.98 -2.13
C PRO A 126 0.86 -22.41 -2.80
N MET A 127 1.58 -21.46 -3.39
CA MET A 127 2.85 -21.73 -4.07
C MET A 127 3.85 -20.59 -3.93
N TYR A 128 5.13 -20.93 -4.07
CA TYR A 128 6.19 -19.93 -4.22
C TYR A 128 6.46 -19.65 -5.70
N VAL A 129 6.59 -18.37 -6.00
CA VAL A 129 7.05 -17.84 -7.29
C VAL A 129 8.18 -16.87 -7.04
N TYR A 130 8.92 -16.55 -8.09
CA TYR A 130 10.23 -15.93 -8.00
C TYR A 130 10.40 -14.84 -9.03
N PHE A 131 10.91 -13.69 -8.63
CA PHE A 131 11.25 -12.64 -9.58
C PHE A 131 12.36 -11.76 -9.04
N ARG A 132 12.98 -10.99 -9.92
CA ARG A 132 14.12 -10.13 -9.60
C ARG A 132 13.79 -8.71 -9.99
N VAL A 133 14.11 -7.78 -9.11
CA VAL A 133 13.75 -6.38 -9.27
C VAL A 133 14.94 -5.49 -8.94
N GLN A 134 14.99 -4.33 -9.58
CA GLN A 134 15.98 -3.31 -9.28
C GLN A 134 15.62 -2.58 -7.98
N GLU A 135 16.60 -1.85 -7.44
CA GLU A 135 16.43 -1.01 -6.25
C GLU A 135 15.29 0.02 -6.43
N SER A 136 15.12 0.54 -7.65
CA SER A 136 14.00 1.44 -8.02
C SER A 136 12.60 0.87 -7.77
N PHE A 137 12.42 -0.46 -7.72
CA PHE A 137 11.14 -1.06 -7.33
C PHE A 137 10.72 -0.67 -5.90
N PHE A 138 11.71 -0.37 -5.06
CA PHE A 138 11.55 0.10 -3.68
C PHE A 138 11.72 1.62 -3.55
N GLY A 139 11.82 2.36 -4.65
CA GLY A 139 12.07 3.80 -4.65
C GLY A 139 13.52 4.18 -4.32
N LEU A 140 14.46 3.24 -4.43
CA LEU A 140 15.88 3.47 -4.16
C LEU A 140 16.64 3.72 -5.47
N GLU A 141 17.80 4.38 -5.40
CA GLU A 141 18.68 4.56 -6.55
C GLU A 141 19.22 3.21 -7.05
N ASP A 142 19.19 2.98 -8.36
CA ASP A 142 19.67 1.73 -8.96
C ASP A 142 21.15 1.49 -8.65
N GLY A 143 21.46 0.30 -8.13
CA GLY A 143 22.80 -0.05 -7.67
C GLY A 143 23.18 0.44 -6.27
N SER A 144 22.33 1.20 -5.58
CA SER A 144 22.59 1.67 -4.21
C SER A 144 22.87 0.54 -3.22
N LEU A 145 22.29 -0.65 -3.39
CA LEU A 145 22.50 -1.79 -2.50
C LEU A 145 23.79 -2.57 -2.81
N ARG A 146 24.54 -2.21 -3.86
CA ARG A 146 25.70 -2.97 -4.32
C ARG A 146 27.04 -2.30 -4.02
N SER A 147 28.03 -3.14 -3.73
CA SER A 147 29.46 -2.82 -3.78
C SER A 147 30.16 -3.85 -4.68
N GLY A 148 30.14 -3.60 -5.99
CA GLY A 148 30.59 -4.54 -7.00
C GLY A 148 29.78 -5.85 -7.00
N ALA A 149 30.45 -6.99 -6.75
CA ALA A 149 29.80 -8.30 -6.66
C ALA A 149 29.13 -8.58 -5.31
N LYS A 150 29.35 -7.70 -4.31
CA LYS A 150 28.83 -7.83 -2.95
C LYS A 150 27.68 -6.87 -2.68
N ILE A 151 26.94 -7.13 -1.61
CA ILE A 151 25.94 -6.21 -1.07
C ILE A 151 26.62 -5.25 -0.08
N ASN A 152 26.26 -3.97 -0.15
CA ASN A 152 26.66 -3.01 0.88
C ASN A 152 25.88 -3.31 2.16
N LEU A 153 26.57 -3.69 3.23
CA LEU A 153 25.94 -4.09 4.49
C LEU A 153 25.19 -2.95 5.18
N GLU A 154 25.70 -1.73 5.13
CA GLU A 154 25.05 -0.56 5.73
C GLU A 154 23.71 -0.26 5.04
N ASN A 155 23.73 -0.20 3.71
CA ASN A 155 22.52 0.04 2.92
C ASN A 155 21.53 -1.13 3.03
N PHE A 156 22.01 -2.37 3.19
CA PHE A 156 21.16 -3.51 3.49
C PHE A 156 20.46 -3.39 4.85
N LEU A 157 21.15 -2.93 5.89
CA LEU A 157 20.55 -2.75 7.22
C LEU A 157 19.49 -1.64 7.22
N GLU A 158 19.70 -0.58 6.45
CA GLU A 158 18.70 0.46 6.21
C GLU A 158 17.50 -0.09 5.45
N PHE A 159 17.72 -0.80 4.34
CA PHE A 159 16.67 -1.50 3.61
C PHE A 159 15.85 -2.44 4.51
N GLU A 160 16.52 -3.24 5.35
CA GLU A 160 15.85 -4.16 6.27
C GLU A 160 14.98 -3.40 7.29
N LYS A 161 15.49 -2.28 7.81
CA LYS A 161 14.72 -1.43 8.72
C LYS A 161 13.46 -0.90 8.04
N ASP A 162 13.60 -0.35 6.84
CA ASP A 162 12.51 0.39 6.19
C ASP A 162 11.45 -0.54 5.58
N PHE A 163 11.84 -1.71 5.08
CA PHE A 163 10.93 -2.62 4.38
C PHE A 163 10.58 -3.90 5.14
N VAL A 164 11.48 -4.43 5.97
CA VAL A 164 11.22 -5.70 6.68
C VAL A 164 10.67 -5.45 8.07
N LYS A 165 11.33 -4.60 8.88
CA LYS A 165 10.90 -4.35 10.27
C LYS A 165 9.55 -3.64 10.33
N ASN A 166 9.28 -2.77 9.36
CA ASN A 166 7.99 -2.10 9.20
C ASN A 166 6.93 -2.98 8.51
N GLN A 167 7.26 -4.24 8.15
CA GLN A 167 6.36 -5.18 7.46
C GLN A 167 5.72 -4.58 6.20
N SER A 168 6.52 -3.86 5.41
CA SER A 168 6.04 -2.98 4.35
C SER A 168 5.24 -3.72 3.28
N ILE A 169 4.12 -3.11 2.90
CA ILE A 169 3.25 -3.54 1.82
C ILE A 169 3.47 -2.61 0.63
N LEU A 170 3.80 -3.23 -0.50
CA LEU A 170 3.90 -2.56 -1.79
C LEU A 170 2.72 -2.97 -2.67
N LYS A 171 2.01 -2.01 -3.26
CA LYS A 171 0.97 -2.30 -4.24
C LYS A 171 1.54 -2.32 -5.65
N GLU A 172 1.22 -3.37 -6.41
CA GLU A 172 1.49 -3.45 -7.84
C GLU A 172 0.15 -3.24 -8.58
N ASN A 173 -0.02 -2.06 -9.17
CA ASN A 173 -1.16 -1.75 -10.03
C ASN A 173 -1.05 -2.42 -11.40
N GLY A 174 0.18 -2.75 -11.84
CA GLY A 174 0.48 -3.56 -13.01
C GLY A 174 0.35 -5.07 -12.80
N TYR A 175 0.62 -5.86 -13.84
CA TYR A 175 0.69 -7.32 -13.72
C TYR A 175 2.05 -7.75 -13.13
N ILE A 176 2.04 -8.80 -12.30
CA ILE A 176 3.27 -9.34 -11.72
C ILE A 176 3.75 -10.51 -12.58
N ASN A 177 4.82 -10.27 -13.35
CA ASN A 177 5.46 -11.27 -14.20
C ASN A 177 6.58 -11.98 -13.41
N VAL A 178 6.40 -13.28 -13.16
CA VAL A 178 7.24 -14.07 -12.25
C VAL A 178 7.63 -15.42 -12.85
N SER A 179 8.59 -16.07 -12.21
CA SER A 179 9.08 -17.41 -12.52
C SER A 179 8.54 -18.42 -11.51
N LEU A 180 8.15 -19.60 -11.97
CA LEU A 180 7.85 -20.72 -11.07
C LEU A 180 9.09 -21.27 -10.37
N HIS A 181 10.28 -21.11 -10.96
CA HIS A 181 11.50 -21.82 -10.53
C HIS A 181 12.67 -20.91 -10.11
N GLY A 182 12.65 -19.62 -10.47
CA GLY A 182 13.62 -18.62 -10.00
C GLY A 182 15.03 -18.72 -10.58
N GLU A 183 15.28 -19.64 -11.52
CA GLU A 183 16.58 -19.72 -12.20
C GLU A 183 16.71 -18.62 -13.25
N SER A 184 17.90 -18.05 -13.33
CA SER A 184 18.26 -17.06 -14.35
C SER A 184 19.30 -17.63 -15.31
N PRO A 185 19.16 -17.38 -16.63
CA PRO A 185 20.19 -17.74 -17.61
C PRO A 185 21.46 -16.89 -17.43
N SER A 186 21.38 -15.72 -16.79
CA SER A 186 22.53 -14.81 -16.63
C SER A 186 22.52 -14.02 -15.32
N LEU A 187 22.98 -14.66 -14.23
CA LEU A 187 23.12 -14.01 -12.91
C LEU A 187 23.97 -12.73 -12.91
N LEU A 188 24.84 -12.52 -13.91
CA LEU A 188 25.65 -11.30 -14.05
C LEU A 188 24.82 -10.09 -14.49
N LYS A 189 23.69 -10.30 -15.17
CA LYS A 189 22.78 -9.24 -15.61
C LYS A 189 21.60 -9.05 -14.67
N GLU A 190 21.45 -9.92 -13.68
CA GLU A 190 20.32 -9.88 -12.76
C GLU A 190 20.42 -8.74 -11.73
N PRO A 191 19.28 -8.12 -11.39
CA PRO A 191 19.17 -7.19 -10.28
C PRO A 191 19.60 -7.77 -8.93
N SER A 192 19.88 -6.90 -7.96
CA SER A 192 20.33 -7.28 -6.60
C SER A 192 19.26 -7.93 -5.75
N LEU A 193 17.99 -7.61 -6.00
CA LEU A 193 16.87 -8.09 -5.20
C LEU A 193 16.25 -9.32 -5.87
N TYR A 194 16.11 -10.39 -5.09
CA TYR A 194 15.53 -11.66 -5.50
C TYR A 194 14.36 -11.98 -4.58
N ILE A 195 13.14 -11.83 -5.10
CA ILE A 195 11.91 -12.01 -4.33
C ILE A 195 11.42 -13.43 -4.49
N GLN A 196 11.27 -14.14 -3.37
CA GLN A 196 10.46 -15.34 -3.22
C GLN A 196 9.08 -14.91 -2.68
N LEU A 197 8.08 -14.95 -3.55
CA LEU A 197 6.73 -14.53 -3.25
C LEU A 197 5.83 -15.74 -3.02
N LYS A 198 5.21 -15.81 -1.85
CA LYS A 198 4.18 -16.78 -1.54
C LYS A 198 2.84 -16.29 -2.08
N VAL A 199 2.34 -16.97 -3.10
CA VAL A 199 1.02 -16.73 -3.70
C VAL A 199 0.00 -17.64 -3.01
N PRO A 200 -1.07 -17.10 -2.41
CA PRO A 200 -2.11 -17.92 -1.81
C PRO A 200 -2.95 -18.61 -2.89
N GLU A 201 -3.72 -19.61 -2.46
CA GLU A 201 -4.75 -20.23 -3.29
C GLU A 201 -5.83 -19.22 -3.71
N GLY A 202 -6.40 -19.40 -4.90
CA GLY A 202 -7.52 -18.65 -5.42
C GLY A 202 -7.14 -17.26 -5.95
N VAL A 203 -5.91 -17.07 -6.42
CA VAL A 203 -5.43 -15.86 -7.12
C VAL A 203 -5.54 -16.09 -8.62
N HIS A 204 -6.04 -15.11 -9.39
CA HIS A 204 -6.05 -15.26 -10.84
C HIS A 204 -4.65 -15.14 -11.42
N ALA A 205 -4.24 -16.16 -12.16
CA ALA A 205 -2.91 -16.26 -12.74
C ALA A 205 -2.91 -17.27 -13.90
N GLY A 206 -1.88 -17.22 -14.73
CA GLY A 206 -1.69 -18.15 -15.84
C GLY A 206 -0.23 -18.53 -16.04
N TYR A 207 0.03 -19.79 -16.39
CA TYR A 207 1.36 -20.24 -16.81
C TYR A 207 1.60 -19.88 -18.27
N THR A 208 2.55 -18.99 -18.51
CA THR A 208 2.84 -18.40 -19.82
C THR A 208 3.95 -19.11 -20.59
N GLY A 209 4.53 -20.17 -20.02
CA GLY A 209 5.62 -20.96 -20.63
C GLY A 209 5.39 -21.39 -22.08
N LYS A 210 4.15 -21.69 -22.47
CA LYS A 210 3.79 -22.09 -23.84
C LYS A 210 3.79 -20.94 -24.85
N PHE A 211 3.70 -19.68 -24.39
CA PHE A 211 3.70 -18.49 -25.25
C PHE A 211 5.10 -17.92 -25.45
N ILE A 212 6.04 -18.28 -24.58
CA ILE A 212 7.38 -17.74 -24.56
C ILE A 212 8.20 -18.28 -25.74
N THR A 213 8.73 -17.35 -26.54
CA THR A 213 9.51 -17.67 -27.75
C THR A 213 11.01 -17.44 -27.59
N LYS A 214 11.43 -16.75 -26.53
CA LYS A 214 12.83 -16.44 -26.20
C LYS A 214 13.19 -17.06 -24.86
N GLU A 215 14.48 -17.28 -24.59
CA GLU A 215 14.91 -17.64 -23.24
C GLU A 215 14.65 -16.47 -22.28
N VAL A 216 13.51 -16.52 -21.58
CA VAL A 216 13.18 -15.62 -20.48
C VAL A 216 13.04 -16.43 -19.19
N THR A 217 13.12 -15.73 -18.07
CA THR A 217 13.07 -16.33 -16.73
C THR A 217 11.65 -16.51 -16.21
N ASN A 218 10.72 -15.69 -16.71
CA ASN A 218 9.39 -15.57 -16.15
C ASN A 218 8.40 -16.33 -17.02
N ASP A 219 7.75 -17.32 -16.43
CA ASP A 219 6.84 -18.25 -17.08
C ASP A 219 5.46 -18.27 -16.40
N PHE A 220 5.19 -17.28 -15.56
CA PHE A 220 3.95 -17.17 -14.79
C PHE A 220 3.52 -15.72 -14.67
N LEU A 221 2.24 -15.46 -14.93
CA LEU A 221 1.67 -14.12 -14.90
C LEU A 221 0.54 -14.05 -13.88
N ILE A 222 0.64 -13.13 -12.93
CA ILE A 222 -0.38 -12.88 -11.91
C ILE A 222 -1.19 -11.66 -12.31
N GLU A 223 -2.50 -11.69 -12.04
CA GLU A 223 -3.39 -10.55 -12.24
C GLU A 223 -2.89 -9.30 -11.52
N ARG A 224 -3.30 -8.14 -12.04
CA ARG A 224 -2.87 -6.84 -11.53
C ARG A 224 -3.58 -6.42 -10.24
N GLY A 225 -3.10 -5.35 -9.61
CA GLY A 225 -3.74 -4.70 -8.46
C GLY A 225 -3.47 -5.37 -7.12
N GLN A 226 -2.46 -6.23 -7.01
CA GLN A 226 -2.16 -6.99 -5.80
C GLN A 226 -1.19 -6.24 -4.89
N GLY A 227 -1.23 -6.56 -3.60
CA GLY A 227 -0.20 -6.16 -2.63
C GLY A 227 0.90 -7.21 -2.50
N ILE A 228 2.09 -6.77 -2.13
CA ILE A 228 3.27 -7.60 -1.83
C ILE A 228 3.78 -7.16 -0.46
N GLN A 229 3.62 -8.02 0.54
CA GLN A 229 4.09 -7.75 1.89
C GLN A 229 5.46 -8.38 2.12
N ILE A 230 6.45 -7.56 2.46
CA ILE A 230 7.81 -8.02 2.75
C ILE A 230 7.87 -8.57 4.19
N LYS A 231 8.39 -9.78 4.34
CA LYS A 231 8.43 -10.49 5.64
C LYS A 231 9.84 -10.66 6.18
N LYS A 232 10.79 -10.99 5.30
CA LYS A 232 12.20 -11.19 5.66
C LYS A 232 13.13 -10.79 4.53
N ALA A 233 14.35 -10.41 4.89
CA ALA A 233 15.44 -10.23 3.95
C ALA A 233 16.68 -10.98 4.42
N SER A 234 17.49 -11.47 3.49
CA SER A 234 18.77 -12.11 3.78
C SER A 234 19.74 -11.93 2.61
N ILE A 235 21.04 -11.88 2.88
CA ILE A 235 22.06 -11.87 1.83
C ILE A 235 22.39 -13.32 1.47
N ILE A 236 22.24 -13.67 0.19
CA ILE A 236 22.60 -14.98 -0.35
C ILE A 236 23.71 -14.86 -1.38
N ASN A 237 24.52 -15.92 -1.53
CA ASN A 237 25.54 -16.00 -2.58
C ASN A 237 25.09 -16.97 -3.67
N GLN A 238 25.05 -16.52 -4.92
CA GLN A 238 24.80 -17.36 -6.09
C GLN A 238 25.96 -17.22 -7.07
N LYS A 239 26.75 -18.30 -7.20
CA LYS A 239 27.93 -18.38 -8.10
C LYS A 239 28.92 -17.23 -7.92
N GLY A 240 29.21 -16.84 -6.66
CA GLY A 240 30.19 -15.82 -6.34
C GLY A 240 29.67 -14.37 -6.36
N ARG A 241 28.38 -14.16 -6.63
CA ARG A 241 27.71 -12.86 -6.54
C ARG A 241 26.68 -12.86 -5.42
N GLU A 242 26.62 -11.77 -4.65
CA GLU A 242 25.63 -11.59 -3.61
C GLU A 242 24.34 -10.94 -4.13
N PHE A 243 23.23 -11.40 -3.56
CA PHE A 243 21.87 -10.91 -3.78
C PHE A 243 21.16 -10.79 -2.43
N ILE A 244 20.18 -9.90 -2.35
CA ILE A 244 19.26 -9.84 -1.23
C ILE A 244 18.05 -10.70 -1.58
N LYS A 245 17.90 -11.85 -0.91
CA LYS A 245 16.70 -12.68 -0.99
C LYS A 245 15.63 -12.12 -0.06
N LEU A 246 14.49 -11.78 -0.64
CA LEU A 246 13.30 -11.30 0.07
C LEU A 246 12.27 -12.42 0.14
N GLU A 247 11.79 -12.73 1.34
CA GLU A 247 10.58 -13.54 1.52
C GLU A 247 9.39 -12.59 1.61
N ALA A 248 8.40 -12.78 0.74
CA ALA A 248 7.22 -11.94 0.66
C ALA A 248 5.92 -12.77 0.56
N GLU A 249 4.80 -12.16 0.90
CA GLU A 249 3.46 -12.74 0.74
C GLU A 249 2.60 -11.84 -0.16
N LEU A 250 1.87 -12.46 -1.10
CA LEU A 250 0.92 -11.74 -1.94
C LEU A 250 -0.36 -11.45 -1.13
N ILE A 251 -0.73 -10.17 -1.08
CA ILE A 251 -1.97 -9.68 -0.46
C ILE A 251 -2.98 -9.42 -1.58
N LYS A 252 -4.15 -10.06 -1.51
CA LYS A 252 -5.19 -9.86 -2.53
C LYS A 252 -5.73 -8.43 -2.47
N ASP A 253 -6.13 -7.85 -3.60
CA ASP A 253 -6.71 -6.49 -3.67
C ASP A 253 -7.83 -6.27 -2.63
N GLY A 254 -8.77 -7.20 -2.52
CA GLY A 254 -9.84 -7.11 -1.52
C GLY A 254 -9.36 -7.17 -0.07
N THR A 255 -8.26 -7.87 0.21
CA THR A 255 -7.65 -7.90 1.55
C THR A 255 -6.92 -6.58 1.84
N LEU A 256 -6.20 -6.04 0.85
CA LEU A 256 -5.52 -4.75 0.96
C LEU A 256 -6.53 -3.61 1.22
N LYS A 257 -7.66 -3.60 0.51
CA LYS A 257 -8.75 -2.64 0.75
C LYS A 257 -9.29 -2.72 2.17
N ASN A 258 -9.54 -3.92 2.67
CA ASN A 258 -9.99 -4.12 4.06
C ASN A 258 -8.95 -3.62 5.08
N GLU A 259 -7.66 -3.81 4.81
CA GLU A 259 -6.57 -3.33 5.68
C GLU A 259 -6.53 -1.79 5.72
N LEU A 260 -6.65 -1.13 4.56
CA LEU A 260 -6.76 0.34 4.49
C LEU A 260 -8.00 0.86 5.22
N GLU A 261 -9.14 0.18 5.14
CA GLU A 261 -10.34 0.53 5.91
C GLU A 261 -10.14 0.40 7.42
N ILE A 262 -9.38 -0.61 7.88
CA ILE A 262 -9.04 -0.78 9.29
C ILE A 262 -8.15 0.37 9.75
N HIS A 263 -7.10 0.69 8.99
CA HIS A 263 -6.21 1.82 9.30
C HIS A 263 -6.98 3.14 9.34
N ASN A 264 -7.91 3.39 8.42
CA ASN A 264 -8.78 4.57 8.45
C ASN A 264 -9.61 4.67 9.73
N LYS A 265 -10.15 3.55 10.22
CA LYS A 265 -10.90 3.53 11.49
C LYS A 265 -9.97 3.83 12.66
N GLU A 266 -8.77 3.26 12.67
CA GLU A 266 -7.77 3.49 13.72
C GLU A 266 -7.36 4.97 13.79
N LEU A 267 -7.03 5.59 12.64
CA LEU A 267 -6.70 7.01 12.55
C LEU A 267 -7.81 7.92 13.12
N ASN A 268 -9.08 7.62 12.82
CA ASN A 268 -10.20 8.40 13.35
C ASN A 268 -10.47 8.13 14.85
N ASN A 269 -10.26 6.89 15.31
CA ASN A 269 -10.36 6.56 16.74
C ASN A 269 -9.33 7.34 17.56
N GLU A 270 -8.13 7.58 17.03
CA GLU A 270 -7.09 8.38 17.70
C GLU A 270 -7.46 9.85 17.91
N LEU A 271 -8.27 10.42 17.01
CA LEU A 271 -8.82 11.77 17.17
C LEU A 271 -9.91 11.81 18.27
N GLY A 272 -10.56 10.67 18.54
CA GLY A 272 -11.55 10.54 19.61
C GLY A 272 -12.76 11.45 19.46
N LEU A 273 -13.19 11.70 18.21
CA LEU A 273 -14.35 12.54 17.87
C LEU A 273 -15.66 11.75 18.00
N SER A 274 -16.76 12.28 17.46
CA SER A 274 -18.09 11.68 17.63
C SER A 274 -18.40 10.63 16.58
N ASP A 275 -18.76 9.41 17.01
CA ASP A 275 -19.22 8.32 16.13
C ASP A 275 -20.59 8.58 15.47
N LYS A 276 -21.28 9.67 15.85
CA LYS A 276 -22.55 10.07 15.21
C LYS A 276 -22.37 10.64 13.80
N PHE A 277 -21.15 11.01 13.45
CA PHE A 277 -20.80 11.59 12.15
C PHE A 277 -19.75 10.72 11.50
N ALA A 278 -19.54 10.90 10.20
CA ALA A 278 -18.39 10.33 9.50
C ALA A 278 -17.08 10.72 10.20
N GLY A 279 -16.03 9.91 10.01
CA GLY A 279 -14.69 10.27 10.45
C GLY A 279 -14.27 11.66 9.94
N LEU A 280 -13.26 12.27 10.55
CA LEU A 280 -12.71 13.52 10.03
C LEU A 280 -11.72 13.26 8.88
N VAL A 281 -10.96 12.16 8.97
CA VAL A 281 -9.86 11.84 8.05
C VAL A 281 -10.19 10.62 7.20
N ASN A 282 -9.87 10.67 5.91
CA ASN A 282 -9.83 9.52 5.01
C ASN A 282 -8.46 9.43 4.35
N MET A 283 -7.74 8.36 4.63
CA MET A 283 -6.51 7.97 3.97
C MET A 283 -6.86 7.19 2.69
N ASP A 284 -6.55 7.78 1.54
CA ASP A 284 -6.79 7.20 0.22
C ASP A 284 -5.47 6.91 -0.50
N LEU A 285 -4.94 5.70 -0.28
CA LEU A 285 -3.68 5.25 -0.84
C LEU A 285 -3.93 4.28 -1.98
N THR A 286 -3.55 4.67 -3.19
CA THR A 286 -3.74 3.88 -4.40
C THR A 286 -2.43 3.60 -5.14
N GLY A 287 -1.35 4.29 -4.78
CA GLY A 287 -0.01 4.10 -5.28
C GLY A 287 0.71 2.91 -4.64
N ARG A 288 2.01 2.82 -4.93
CA ARG A 288 2.85 1.67 -4.58
C ARG A 288 3.18 1.59 -3.10
N TRP A 289 3.49 2.70 -2.44
CA TRP A 289 4.12 2.72 -1.12
C TRP A 289 3.12 2.83 0.03
N ILE A 290 2.25 1.83 0.17
CA ILE A 290 1.14 1.83 1.13
C ILE A 290 1.60 2.06 2.57
N THR A 291 2.51 1.22 3.09
CA THR A 291 2.95 1.32 4.49
C THR A 291 3.66 2.63 4.78
N LEU A 292 4.51 3.11 3.87
CA LEU A 292 5.22 4.38 4.05
C LEU A 292 4.24 5.56 4.14
N ASN A 293 3.26 5.61 3.25
CA ASN A 293 2.26 6.68 3.23
C ASN A 293 1.27 6.57 4.39
N TYR A 294 0.98 5.37 4.89
CA TYR A 294 0.24 5.18 6.13
C TYR A 294 0.99 5.78 7.33
N MET A 295 2.28 5.50 7.49
CA MET A 295 3.09 6.07 8.58
C MET A 295 3.15 7.60 8.52
N LYS A 296 3.22 8.19 7.31
CA LYS A 296 3.12 9.65 7.14
C LYS A 296 1.76 10.16 7.60
N THR A 297 0.68 9.46 7.24
CA THR A 297 -0.68 9.80 7.64
C THR A 297 -0.88 9.70 9.15
N GLU A 298 -0.30 8.69 9.82
CA GLU A 298 -0.28 8.62 11.29
C GLU A 298 0.33 9.87 11.90
N ASN A 299 1.50 10.32 11.41
CA ASN A 299 2.15 11.55 11.90
C ASN A 299 1.31 12.81 11.68
N ILE A 300 0.62 12.89 10.54
CA ILE A 300 -0.35 13.97 10.25
C ILE A 300 -1.46 13.96 11.29
N VAL A 301 -2.07 12.79 11.55
CA VAL A 301 -3.14 12.65 12.54
C VAL A 301 -2.65 13.02 13.94
N GLN A 302 -1.43 12.64 14.32
CA GLN A 302 -0.84 13.09 15.59
C GLN A 302 -0.71 14.61 15.69
N SER A 303 -0.41 15.29 14.58
CA SER A 303 -0.34 16.75 14.53
C SER A 303 -1.73 17.39 14.69
N ILE A 304 -2.76 16.81 14.07
CA ILE A 304 -4.16 17.26 14.17
C ILE A 304 -4.67 17.14 15.61
N ARG A 305 -4.25 16.13 16.38
CA ARG A 305 -4.66 15.94 17.79
C ARG A 305 -4.32 17.12 18.71
N ASN A 306 -3.39 17.99 18.30
CA ASN A 306 -3.03 19.18 19.06
C ASN A 306 -4.03 20.34 18.87
N ILE A 307 -4.96 20.24 17.91
CA ILE A 307 -6.05 21.21 17.73
C ILE A 307 -7.11 20.99 18.82
N GLU A 308 -7.73 22.08 19.28
CA GLU A 308 -8.78 22.01 20.30
C GLU A 308 -9.93 21.09 19.85
N LYS A 309 -10.23 20.08 20.68
CA LYS A 309 -11.19 19.02 20.34
C LYS A 309 -12.57 19.54 19.95
N ASN A 310 -13.05 20.63 20.56
CA ASN A 310 -14.36 21.18 20.23
C ASN A 310 -14.40 21.79 18.82
N ILE A 311 -13.30 22.40 18.37
CA ILE A 311 -13.18 22.91 16.99
C ILE A 311 -13.25 21.74 16.01
N LEU A 312 -12.47 20.66 16.26
CA LEU A 312 -12.50 19.47 15.42
C LEU A 312 -13.87 18.79 15.38
N LEU A 313 -14.56 18.72 16.52
CA LEU A 313 -15.91 18.16 16.60
C LEU A 313 -16.92 19.01 15.83
N GLU A 314 -16.84 20.34 15.92
CA GLU A 314 -17.72 21.21 15.16
C GLU A 314 -17.41 21.14 13.65
N LEU A 315 -16.13 21.06 13.27
CA LEU A 315 -15.73 20.82 11.88
C LEU A 315 -16.33 19.51 11.35
N GLN A 316 -16.13 18.40 12.06
CA GLN A 316 -16.70 17.08 11.72
C GLN A 316 -18.22 17.16 11.51
N LYS A 317 -18.92 17.80 12.45
CA LYS A 317 -20.37 17.97 12.41
C LYS A 317 -20.85 18.84 11.24
N GLN A 318 -20.13 19.91 10.93
CA GLN A 318 -20.49 20.82 9.84
C GLN A 318 -20.21 20.18 8.48
N ALA A 319 -19.05 19.55 8.30
CA ALA A 319 -18.72 18.81 7.09
C ALA A 319 -19.75 17.70 6.78
N PHE A 320 -20.19 16.96 7.81
CA PHE A 320 -21.18 15.88 7.65
C PHE A 320 -22.53 16.34 7.06
N LYS A 321 -22.85 17.63 7.13
CA LYS A 321 -24.07 18.18 6.51
C LYS A 321 -24.00 18.21 4.99
N TYR A 322 -22.80 18.23 4.44
CA TYR A 322 -22.53 18.35 3.01
C TYR A 322 -22.15 17.02 2.38
N SER A 323 -21.44 16.17 3.12
CA SER A 323 -21.02 14.84 2.66
C SER A 323 -21.06 13.83 3.80
N PRO A 324 -21.53 12.59 3.56
CA PRO A 324 -21.40 11.50 4.53
C PRO A 324 -19.97 10.93 4.59
N GLU A 325 -19.06 11.38 3.73
CA GLU A 325 -17.66 10.97 3.73
C GLU A 325 -16.81 11.88 4.63
N PRO A 326 -15.64 11.40 5.12
CA PRO A 326 -14.71 12.23 5.86
C PRO A 326 -14.25 13.47 5.08
N ASN A 327 -14.10 14.59 5.79
CA ASN A 327 -13.82 15.89 5.17
C ASN A 327 -12.38 16.01 4.63
N LEU A 328 -11.42 15.50 5.39
CA LEU A 328 -10.00 15.61 5.09
C LEU A 328 -9.50 14.33 4.45
N ILE A 329 -9.13 14.41 3.18
CA ILE A 329 -8.55 13.31 2.42
C ILE A 329 -7.03 13.45 2.43
N ILE A 330 -6.32 12.42 2.86
CA ILE A 330 -4.86 12.31 2.74
C ILE A 330 -4.57 11.30 1.65
N ALA A 331 -4.01 11.74 0.52
CA ALA A 331 -3.89 10.95 -0.70
C ALA A 331 -2.44 10.85 -1.19
N ASP A 332 -2.09 9.74 -1.85
CA ASP A 332 -0.79 9.53 -2.50
C ASP A 332 -0.79 9.81 -4.02
N TYR A 333 -1.64 10.75 -4.40
CA TYR A 333 -1.82 11.21 -5.79
C TYR A 333 -2.17 12.70 -5.79
N LYS A 334 -2.25 13.31 -6.98
CA LYS A 334 -2.51 14.74 -7.13
C LYS A 334 -3.91 15.11 -6.66
N PRO A 335 -4.13 16.31 -6.08
CA PRO A 335 -5.47 16.71 -5.62
C PRO A 335 -6.56 16.51 -6.67
N THR A 336 -6.28 16.89 -7.92
CA THR A 336 -7.20 16.83 -9.07
C THR A 336 -7.47 15.44 -9.62
N ASP A 337 -6.79 14.40 -9.13
CA ASP A 337 -7.13 13.00 -9.46
C ASP A 337 -8.24 12.43 -8.54
N HIS A 338 -8.60 13.15 -7.47
CA HIS A 338 -9.79 12.85 -6.66
C HIS A 338 -11.06 13.37 -7.33
N GLU A 339 -12.17 12.62 -7.24
CA GLU A 339 -13.44 12.94 -7.92
C GLU A 339 -13.98 14.33 -7.56
N ALA A 340 -13.84 14.76 -6.31
CA ALA A 340 -14.30 16.08 -5.87
C ALA A 340 -13.55 17.24 -6.54
N PHE A 341 -12.33 17.02 -7.04
CA PHE A 341 -11.45 18.04 -7.61
C PHE A 341 -11.16 17.81 -9.11
N GLU A 342 -11.74 16.77 -9.72
CA GLU A 342 -11.46 16.38 -11.12
C GLU A 342 -11.80 17.50 -12.12
N HIS A 343 -12.78 18.34 -11.80
CA HIS A 343 -13.16 19.50 -12.62
C HIS A 343 -12.06 20.58 -12.74
N LEU A 344 -11.04 20.54 -11.88
CA LEU A 344 -9.88 21.44 -11.90
C LEU A 344 -8.68 20.86 -12.67
N LYS A 345 -8.79 19.60 -13.12
CA LYS A 345 -7.70 18.86 -13.74
C LYS A 345 -7.18 19.52 -15.01
N GLY A 346 -5.86 19.57 -15.15
CA GLY A 346 -5.17 20.17 -16.29
C GLY A 346 -4.74 21.62 -16.08
N ASP A 347 -5.15 22.25 -14.97
CA ASP A 347 -4.55 23.49 -14.50
C ASP A 347 -3.32 23.16 -13.63
N PRO A 348 -2.11 23.60 -14.03
CA PRO A 348 -0.89 23.35 -13.26
C PRO A 348 -0.94 23.86 -11.82
N GLN A 349 -1.74 24.89 -11.51
CA GLN A 349 -1.87 25.41 -10.16
C GLN A 349 -2.52 24.36 -9.23
N TYR A 350 -3.60 23.73 -9.67
CA TYR A 350 -4.34 22.74 -8.87
C TYR A 350 -3.72 21.35 -8.94
N ASP A 351 -3.23 20.94 -10.11
CA ASP A 351 -2.56 19.65 -10.29
C ASP A 351 -1.31 19.52 -9.40
N ASN A 352 -0.59 20.63 -9.18
CA ASN A 352 0.65 20.66 -8.40
C ASN A 352 0.46 21.15 -6.96
N ALA A 353 -0.78 21.44 -6.54
CA ALA A 353 -1.06 21.90 -5.19
C ALA A 353 -0.71 20.83 -4.15
N PHE A 354 -0.16 21.25 -3.02
CA PHE A 354 0.15 20.35 -1.90
C PHE A 354 -1.12 19.91 -1.16
N GLY A 355 -2.10 20.81 -1.10
CA GLY A 355 -3.43 20.54 -0.63
C GLY A 355 -4.41 21.53 -1.24
N LEU A 356 -5.69 21.23 -1.13
CA LEU A 356 -6.78 22.09 -1.57
C LEU A 356 -7.96 21.93 -0.63
N HIS A 357 -8.60 23.05 -0.31
CA HIS A 357 -9.93 23.10 0.27
C HIS A 357 -10.89 23.75 -0.72
N LEU A 358 -12.00 23.07 -1.04
CA LEU A 358 -13.10 23.68 -1.78
C LEU A 358 -14.10 24.26 -0.78
N ASP A 359 -14.44 25.53 -0.96
CA ASP A 359 -15.46 26.22 -0.16
C ASP A 359 -16.85 26.15 -0.82
N ASN A 360 -16.96 25.28 -1.82
CA ASN A 360 -18.11 24.96 -2.66
C ASN A 360 -18.10 23.45 -2.96
N MET A 361 -19.14 22.92 -3.61
CA MET A 361 -19.17 21.54 -4.13
C MET A 361 -18.75 20.45 -3.10
N GLY A 362 -19.47 20.36 -1.99
CA GLY A 362 -19.27 19.29 -0.98
C GLY A 362 -18.25 19.63 0.11
N HIS A 363 -17.59 20.78 0.02
CA HIS A 363 -16.68 21.31 1.05
C HIS A 363 -15.47 20.41 1.35
N ALA A 364 -14.99 19.67 0.34
CA ALA A 364 -13.94 18.68 0.50
C ALA A 364 -12.56 19.33 0.71
N THR A 365 -11.73 18.67 1.52
CA THR A 365 -10.34 19.05 1.76
C THR A 365 -9.43 17.89 1.39
N ILE A 366 -8.37 18.12 0.62
CA ILE A 366 -7.40 17.07 0.24
C ILE A 366 -5.98 17.55 0.46
N VAL A 367 -5.10 16.64 0.88
CA VAL A 367 -3.65 16.83 0.98
C VAL A 367 -2.97 15.72 0.18
N SER A 368 -2.04 16.11 -0.68
CA SER A 368 -1.29 15.21 -1.57
C SER A 368 0.10 14.91 -1.02
N LEU A 369 0.30 13.68 -0.56
CA LEU A 369 1.60 13.17 -0.13
C LEU A 369 2.62 13.15 -1.29
N ASP A 370 2.15 12.92 -2.52
CA ASP A 370 2.98 12.86 -3.73
C ASP A 370 3.62 14.23 -4.02
N ASN A 371 2.81 15.30 -4.04
CA ASN A 371 3.30 16.65 -4.30
C ASN A 371 4.19 17.21 -3.17
N THR A 372 3.87 16.90 -1.91
CA THR A 372 4.61 17.42 -0.74
C THR A 372 6.05 16.90 -0.66
N GLU A 373 6.26 15.59 -0.82
CA GLU A 373 7.58 14.98 -0.69
C GLU A 373 8.53 15.41 -1.80
N GLU A 374 8.05 15.47 -3.05
CA GLU A 374 8.88 15.82 -4.20
C GLU A 374 9.43 17.26 -4.12
N LYS A 375 8.66 18.19 -3.52
CA LYS A 375 8.89 19.63 -3.67
C LYS A 375 9.28 20.36 -2.38
N LEU A 376 8.86 19.88 -1.20
CA LEU A 376 9.10 20.56 0.08
C LEU A 376 10.06 19.79 1.01
N GLY A 377 10.25 18.49 0.80
CA GLY A 377 11.05 17.63 1.68
C GLY A 377 10.24 16.99 2.81
N LYS A 378 10.90 16.19 3.66
CA LYS A 378 10.24 15.37 4.70
C LYS A 378 9.66 16.22 5.84
N GLY A 379 8.41 15.98 6.21
CA GLY A 379 7.76 16.53 7.41
C GLY A 379 6.85 17.74 7.17
N GLU A 380 6.88 18.30 5.96
CA GLU A 380 6.08 19.46 5.55
C GLU A 380 4.60 19.11 5.32
N GLU A 381 4.27 17.83 5.15
CA GLU A 381 2.91 17.33 5.02
C GLU A 381 2.02 17.69 6.23
N ASN A 382 2.61 17.78 7.42
CA ASN A 382 1.92 18.22 8.64
C ASN A 382 1.51 19.70 8.52
N HIS A 383 2.42 20.55 8.07
CA HIS A 383 2.16 21.98 7.93
C HIS A 383 1.09 22.25 6.88
N VAL A 384 1.21 21.60 5.72
CA VAL A 384 0.20 21.67 4.65
C VAL A 384 -1.16 21.20 5.17
N THR A 385 -1.20 20.09 5.90
CA THR A 385 -2.48 19.60 6.45
C THR A 385 -3.12 20.59 7.41
N LEU A 386 -2.33 21.18 8.32
CA LEU A 386 -2.83 22.19 9.25
C LEU A 386 -3.28 23.46 8.53
N HIS A 387 -2.60 23.84 7.45
CA HIS A 387 -2.98 24.96 6.59
C HIS A 387 -4.35 24.73 5.94
N GLU A 388 -4.53 23.59 5.27
CA GLU A 388 -5.81 23.26 4.62
C GLU A 388 -6.94 23.05 5.62
N LEU A 389 -6.67 22.46 6.79
CA LEU A 389 -7.64 22.41 7.88
C LEU A 389 -8.02 23.81 8.37
N GLY A 390 -7.10 24.77 8.36
CA GLY A 390 -7.38 26.16 8.64
C GLY A 390 -8.42 26.74 7.68
N HIS A 391 -8.29 26.47 6.37
CA HIS A 391 -9.29 26.84 5.38
C HIS A 391 -10.64 26.17 5.64
N ALA A 392 -10.66 24.86 5.92
CA ALA A 392 -11.89 24.14 6.24
C ALA A 392 -12.58 24.66 7.52
N ILE A 393 -11.81 25.03 8.54
CA ILE A 393 -12.33 25.61 9.79
C ILE A 393 -12.90 27.01 9.54
N ASP A 394 -12.19 27.86 8.80
CA ASP A 394 -12.69 29.19 8.41
C ASP A 394 -14.02 29.07 7.68
N ASP A 395 -14.11 28.19 6.68
CA ASP A 395 -15.32 27.97 5.88
C ASP A 395 -16.46 27.35 6.68
N LEU A 396 -16.26 26.17 7.28
CA LEU A 396 -17.34 25.36 7.84
C LEU A 396 -17.71 25.72 9.29
N VAL A 397 -16.73 26.10 10.10
CA VAL A 397 -16.96 26.42 11.53
C VAL A 397 -17.25 27.90 11.70
N PHE A 398 -16.43 28.76 11.09
CA PHE A 398 -16.53 30.22 11.25
C PHE A 398 -17.27 30.93 10.11
N LYS A 399 -17.75 30.20 9.10
CA LYS A 399 -18.57 30.72 7.99
C LYS A 399 -17.86 31.82 7.19
N LYS A 400 -16.59 31.56 6.86
CA LYS A 400 -15.69 32.45 6.12
C LYS A 400 -15.45 33.76 6.85
N ILE A 401 -15.10 33.70 8.13
CA ILE A 401 -14.77 34.89 8.94
C ILE A 401 -13.62 35.68 8.34
N SER A 402 -12.72 35.00 7.61
CA SER A 402 -11.63 35.62 6.85
C SER A 402 -12.11 36.67 5.82
N ASN A 403 -13.34 36.55 5.34
CA ASN A 403 -13.95 37.48 4.40
C ASN A 403 -14.59 38.71 5.06
N GLU A 404 -14.77 38.70 6.38
CA GLU A 404 -15.36 39.80 7.13
C GLU A 404 -14.42 41.01 7.20
N LEU A 405 -15.01 42.21 7.31
CA LEU A 405 -14.26 43.47 7.31
C LEU A 405 -13.26 43.54 8.48
N ASN A 406 -13.64 43.06 9.65
CA ASN A 406 -12.79 43.08 10.84
C ASN A 406 -11.53 42.23 10.64
N PHE A 407 -11.68 41.02 10.08
CA PHE A 407 -10.54 40.15 9.80
C PHE A 407 -9.62 40.78 8.74
N LYS A 408 -10.19 41.35 7.67
CA LYS A 408 -9.42 42.06 6.63
C LYS A 408 -8.62 43.24 7.19
N GLN A 409 -9.15 43.95 8.19
CA GLN A 409 -8.42 45.04 8.86
C GLN A 409 -7.23 44.51 9.66
N ILE A 410 -7.41 43.41 10.42
CA ILE A 410 -6.33 42.74 11.14
C ILE A 410 -5.26 42.26 10.16
N TYR A 411 -5.66 41.52 9.10
CA TYR A 411 -4.73 41.03 8.08
C TYR A 411 -3.92 42.15 7.44
N ASN A 412 -4.56 43.25 7.02
CA ASN A 412 -3.84 44.38 6.42
C ASN A 412 -2.87 45.07 7.38
N THR A 413 -3.07 44.90 8.69
CA THR A 413 -2.20 45.46 9.73
C THR A 413 -1.04 44.51 10.08
N GLU A 414 -1.24 43.19 10.00
CA GLU A 414 -0.33 42.18 10.59
C GLU A 414 0.28 41.18 9.58
N LYS A 415 -0.03 41.28 8.28
CA LYS A 415 0.44 40.31 7.26
C LYS A 415 1.96 40.27 7.04
N ASP A 416 2.68 41.31 7.46
CA ASP A 416 4.13 41.51 7.31
C ASP A 416 4.76 41.66 8.70
#